data_AF-A0A2T5C0L9-F1
#
_entry.id   AF-A0A2T5C0L9-F1
#
_cell.length_a   1.000
_cell.length_b   1.000
_cell.length_c   1.000
_cell.angle_alpha   90.00
_cell.angle_beta   90.00
_cell.angle_gamma   90.00
#
_symmetry.space_group_name_H-M   'P 1'
#
loop_
_entity.id
_entity.type
_entity.pdbx_description
1 polymer ?
#
loop_
_entity_poly.entity_id
_entity_poly.type
_entity_poly.pdbx_seq_one_letter_code
_entity_poly.pdbx_strand_id
1 'polypeptide(L)'
;MSFKLFFLSTFKGLRNTPKVENKRDTLFSDYQEYSELVGSADLKLYLELQQYVNSEAFKKEKTQAQTEKFAGSPEAKMIAEYEKLAADPKIKDFYVIKGSPDFQKYELLGKSDLIREFVELRDYVQSKKYDADKKAFKPKGNESFENSAAHKKYERYQELAKSADVLFWTEFPSQKIYQNYKEMVNSPRRVRYEELKKELESEAFVARKAFLEDPNRWEKTEACQKEKMYNELKEQARFKAYEKYRNSTDEFRFFENHELLLEDHFDEGKLDDTKWKPISQLAEKTIGKNFSKPGDLHAYTEGANIQHSGSSVMLTVKKEQTDSLVWNFPLGFTPVSFDYSAGMLCSKQSFVVKSGVLEAKIKYQPNKQLVDLFCLADDQNKFRLNLLEAGSVCRLGLNQADRATFEKLGGLAAGQFYIFSVAWGQGQISWKINNHLIYTVQQSVPDLPLRINISSIVVDPPKQLPHQFELDWIRLYKTK
;
A
#
# COMPACT_ATOMS: atom_id res chain seq x y z
N MET A 1 49.52 11.59 -16.25
CA MET A 1 48.15 11.06 -16.46
C MET A 1 47.75 10.32 -15.20
N SER A 2 46.48 10.34 -14.80
CA SER A 2 45.99 9.48 -13.73
C SER A 2 46.05 8.02 -14.18
N PHE A 3 46.96 7.23 -13.60
CA PHE A 3 47.05 5.80 -13.89
C PHE A 3 45.74 5.08 -13.54
N LYS A 4 45.07 5.49 -12.46
CA LYS A 4 43.82 4.90 -11.99
C LYS A 4 42.68 5.06 -13.01
N LEU A 5 42.53 6.26 -13.59
CA LEU A 5 41.49 6.51 -14.59
C LEU A 5 41.77 5.77 -15.90
N PHE A 6 43.04 5.75 -16.33
CA PHE A 6 43.47 5.06 -17.54
C PHE A 6 43.20 3.55 -17.48
N PHE A 7 43.45 2.90 -16.34
CA PHE A 7 43.10 1.48 -16.15
C PHE A 7 41.58 1.26 -16.15
N LEU A 8 40.81 2.13 -15.47
CA LEU A 8 39.35 2.01 -15.42
C LEU A 8 38.71 2.17 -16.80
N SER A 9 39.18 3.11 -17.61
CA SER A 9 38.62 3.36 -18.94
C SER A 9 39.00 2.30 -19.96
N THR A 10 40.26 1.86 -19.95
CA THR A 10 40.81 0.92 -20.96
C THR A 10 40.27 -0.50 -20.79
N PHE A 11 40.00 -0.92 -19.54
CA PHE A 11 39.52 -2.27 -19.24
C PHE A 11 38.02 -2.34 -18.92
N LYS A 12 37.20 -1.39 -19.40
CA LYS A 12 35.74 -1.29 -19.13
C LYS A 12 35.37 -1.29 -17.63
N GLY A 13 36.30 -0.90 -16.76
CA GLY A 13 36.10 -0.79 -15.32
C GLY A 13 35.33 0.45 -14.88
N LEU A 14 35.24 1.48 -15.74
CA LEU A 14 34.41 2.65 -15.49
C LEU A 14 32.94 2.30 -15.73
N ARG A 15 32.09 2.50 -14.71
CA ARG A 15 30.65 2.28 -14.82
C ARG A 15 30.04 3.13 -15.94
N ASN A 16 29.08 2.54 -16.66
CA ASN A 16 28.31 3.23 -17.69
C ASN A 16 27.44 4.35 -17.08
N THR A 17 27.52 5.55 -17.65
CA THR A 17 26.89 6.77 -17.09
C THR A 17 25.37 6.62 -16.92
N PRO A 18 24.57 6.24 -17.95
CA PRO A 18 23.13 5.96 -17.78
C PRO A 18 22.80 4.96 -16.68
N LYS A 19 23.62 3.90 -16.51
CA LYS A 19 23.39 2.92 -15.42
C LYS A 19 23.63 3.51 -14.03
N VAL A 20 24.62 4.40 -13.90
CA VAL A 20 24.91 5.07 -12.62
C VAL A 20 23.79 6.04 -12.26
N GLU A 21 23.36 6.82 -13.24
CA GLU A 21 22.25 7.78 -13.15
C GLU A 21 20.93 7.08 -12.79
N ASN A 22 20.48 6.11 -13.60
CA ASN A 22 19.25 5.37 -13.33
C ASN A 22 19.25 4.71 -11.95
N LYS A 23 20.39 4.15 -11.51
CA LYS A 23 20.50 3.59 -10.16
C LYS A 23 20.32 4.67 -9.08
N ARG A 24 20.87 5.87 -9.29
CA ARG A 24 20.77 6.99 -8.36
C ARG A 24 19.35 7.53 -8.29
N ASP A 25 18.71 7.73 -9.43
CA ASP A 25 17.34 8.27 -9.51
C ASP A 25 16.31 7.25 -8.99
N THR A 26 16.48 5.96 -9.31
CA THR A 26 15.66 4.89 -8.71
C THR A 26 15.79 4.89 -7.19
N LEU A 27 17.02 5.01 -6.68
CA LEU A 27 17.26 5.03 -5.24
C LEU A 27 16.67 6.27 -4.56
N PHE A 28 16.67 7.42 -5.25
CA PHE A 28 16.03 8.64 -4.75
C PHE A 28 14.51 8.51 -4.72
N SER A 29 13.91 7.98 -5.80
CA SER A 29 12.47 7.72 -5.84
C SER A 29 12.05 6.71 -4.78
N ASP A 30 12.79 5.60 -4.63
CA ASP A 30 12.57 4.62 -3.56
C ASP A 30 12.71 5.26 -2.16
N TYR A 31 13.65 6.20 -1.97
CA TYR A 31 13.83 6.92 -0.71
C TYR A 31 12.64 7.82 -0.39
N GLN A 32 12.10 8.55 -1.37
CA GLN A 32 10.93 9.40 -1.18
C GLN A 32 9.73 8.56 -0.73
N GLU A 33 9.42 7.52 -1.49
CA GLU A 33 8.34 6.56 -1.20
C GLU A 33 8.50 5.88 0.17
N TYR A 34 9.73 5.47 0.52
CA TYR A 34 10.05 4.92 1.84
C TYR A 34 9.83 5.95 2.96
N SER A 35 10.36 7.16 2.79
CA SER A 35 10.32 8.21 3.80
C SER A 35 8.90 8.71 4.10
N GLU A 36 8.04 8.78 3.09
CA GLU A 36 6.63 9.14 3.25
C GLU A 36 5.83 8.04 3.96
N LEU A 37 6.16 6.78 3.71
CA LEU A 37 5.47 5.65 4.34
C LEU A 37 5.90 5.45 5.79
N VAL A 38 7.19 5.67 6.10
CA VAL A 38 7.71 5.53 7.46
C VAL A 38 7.06 6.57 8.38
N GLY A 39 6.29 6.08 9.36
CA GLY A 39 5.50 6.91 10.28
C GLY A 39 4.04 7.11 9.87
N SER A 40 3.62 6.58 8.72
CA SER A 40 2.21 6.61 8.29
C SER A 40 1.33 5.58 9.01
N ALA A 41 0.03 5.85 9.07
CA ALA A 41 -0.96 4.87 9.53
C ALA A 41 -1.07 3.66 8.59
N ASP A 42 -0.84 3.88 7.29
CA ASP A 42 -0.88 2.84 6.26
C ASP A 42 0.19 1.77 6.50
N LEU A 43 1.40 2.15 6.94
CA LEU A 43 2.44 1.20 7.30
C LEU A 43 2.01 0.32 8.49
N LYS A 44 1.39 0.92 9.50
CA LYS A 44 0.89 0.18 10.67
C LYS A 44 -0.16 -0.86 10.24
N LEU A 45 -1.14 -0.44 9.43
CA LEU A 45 -2.16 -1.33 8.87
C LEU A 45 -1.53 -2.47 8.05
N TYR A 46 -0.58 -2.15 7.18
CA TYR A 46 0.11 -3.15 6.36
C TYR A 46 0.83 -4.20 7.21
N LEU A 47 1.53 -3.79 8.27
CA LEU A 47 2.22 -4.71 9.18
C LEU A 47 1.24 -5.58 9.98
N GLU A 48 0.13 -5.02 10.45
CA GLU A 48 -0.94 -5.79 11.12
C GLU A 48 -1.57 -6.82 10.18
N LEU A 49 -1.89 -6.43 8.94
CA LEU A 49 -2.41 -7.32 7.91
C LEU A 49 -1.39 -8.39 7.52
N GLN A 50 -0.11 -8.03 7.37
CA GLN A 50 0.97 -8.97 7.09
C GLN A 50 1.08 -10.03 8.19
N GLN A 51 1.03 -9.60 9.46
CA GLN A 51 1.07 -10.52 10.60
C GLN A 51 -0.16 -11.44 10.61
N TYR A 52 -1.35 -10.89 10.38
CA TYR A 52 -2.60 -11.65 10.35
C TYR A 52 -2.61 -12.69 9.22
N VAL A 53 -2.32 -12.29 7.97
CA VAL A 53 -2.33 -13.18 6.79
C VAL A 53 -1.26 -14.28 6.90
N ASN A 54 -0.14 -14.00 7.55
CA ASN A 54 0.91 -15.01 7.77
C ASN A 54 0.65 -15.94 8.97
N SER A 55 -0.39 -15.67 9.77
CA SER A 55 -0.70 -16.45 10.98
C SER A 55 -1.27 -17.83 10.67
N GLU A 56 -1.01 -18.81 11.53
CA GLU A 56 -1.60 -20.16 11.43
C GLU A 56 -3.13 -20.13 11.58
N ALA A 57 -3.66 -19.19 12.36
CA ALA A 57 -5.09 -18.99 12.52
C ALA A 57 -5.77 -18.64 11.19
N PHE A 58 -5.21 -17.66 10.45
CA PHE A 58 -5.70 -17.29 9.12
C PHE A 58 -5.59 -18.45 8.12
N LYS A 59 -4.45 -19.14 8.08
CA LYS A 59 -4.27 -20.31 7.18
C LYS A 59 -5.31 -21.39 7.44
N LYS A 60 -5.59 -21.66 8.71
CA LYS A 60 -6.62 -22.62 9.13
C LYS A 60 -8.02 -22.15 8.73
N GLU A 61 -8.36 -20.90 9.03
CA GLU A 61 -9.65 -20.29 8.66
C GLU A 61 -9.88 -20.36 7.14
N LYS A 62 -8.89 -19.95 6.34
CA LYS A 62 -8.93 -20.02 4.88
C LYS A 62 -9.13 -21.45 4.37
N THR A 63 -8.33 -22.39 4.87
CA THR A 63 -8.44 -23.80 4.48
C THR A 63 -9.82 -24.36 4.83
N GLN A 64 -10.30 -24.10 6.05
CA GLN A 64 -11.60 -24.56 6.51
C GLN A 64 -12.72 -23.98 5.64
N ALA A 65 -12.71 -22.66 5.43
CA ALA A 65 -13.67 -21.98 4.59
C ALA A 65 -13.65 -22.47 3.14
N GLN A 66 -12.52 -22.91 2.59
CA GLN A 66 -12.45 -23.41 1.20
C GLN A 66 -12.79 -24.90 1.05
N THR A 67 -12.52 -25.71 2.07
CA THR A 67 -12.62 -27.17 2.00
C THR A 67 -13.90 -27.76 2.60
N GLU A 68 -14.52 -27.09 3.57
CA GLU A 68 -15.78 -27.55 4.15
C GLU A 68 -16.87 -27.62 3.08
N LYS A 69 -17.61 -28.73 3.04
CA LYS A 69 -18.72 -28.94 2.11
C LYS A 69 -19.99 -29.17 2.90
N PHE A 70 -21.12 -28.70 2.36
CA PHE A 70 -22.42 -29.05 2.92
C PHE A 70 -22.61 -30.58 2.93
N ALA A 71 -22.24 -31.28 1.86
CA ALA A 71 -22.30 -32.74 1.81
C ALA A 71 -21.39 -33.39 2.88
N GLY A 72 -21.98 -34.18 3.78
CA GLY A 72 -21.29 -34.85 4.88
C GLY A 72 -21.11 -34.00 6.15
N SER A 73 -21.51 -32.72 6.12
CA SER A 73 -21.50 -31.83 7.28
C SER A 73 -22.49 -32.26 8.39
N PRO A 74 -22.32 -31.79 9.64
CA PRO A 74 -23.34 -31.93 10.68
C PRO A 74 -24.71 -31.41 10.26
N GLU A 75 -24.76 -30.31 9.52
CA GLU A 75 -25.97 -29.66 9.04
C GLU A 75 -26.73 -30.56 8.06
N ALA A 76 -26.03 -31.18 7.10
CA ALA A 76 -26.63 -32.16 6.19
C ALA A 76 -27.14 -33.40 6.93
N LYS A 77 -26.46 -33.83 8.00
CA LYS A 77 -26.92 -34.96 8.84
C LYS A 77 -28.19 -34.61 9.61
N MET A 78 -28.31 -33.38 10.13
CA MET A 78 -29.52 -32.91 10.80
C MET A 78 -30.73 -32.87 9.86
N ILE A 79 -30.55 -32.39 8.62
CA ILE A 79 -31.62 -32.42 7.61
C ILE A 79 -32.04 -33.86 7.31
N ALA A 80 -31.07 -34.75 7.06
CA ALA A 80 -31.38 -36.15 6.76
C ALA A 80 -32.10 -36.85 7.94
N GLU A 81 -31.71 -36.56 9.19
CA GLU A 81 -32.39 -37.06 10.38
C GLU A 81 -33.83 -36.54 10.47
N TYR A 82 -34.02 -35.24 10.25
CA TYR A 82 -35.34 -34.61 10.27
C TYR A 82 -36.25 -35.17 9.17
N GLU A 83 -35.77 -35.28 7.93
CA GLU A 83 -36.54 -35.84 6.81
C GLU A 83 -36.97 -37.28 7.08
N LYS A 84 -36.09 -38.08 7.68
CA LYS A 84 -36.40 -39.45 8.10
C LYS A 84 -37.50 -39.48 9.16
N LEU A 85 -37.42 -38.61 10.17
CA LEU A 85 -38.46 -38.50 11.22
C LEU A 85 -39.77 -37.94 10.66
N ALA A 86 -39.70 -36.95 9.77
CA ALA A 86 -40.87 -36.37 9.09
C ALA A 86 -41.59 -37.42 8.23
N ALA A 87 -40.87 -38.40 7.69
CA ALA A 87 -41.42 -39.51 6.94
C ALA A 87 -42.07 -40.61 7.81
N ASP A 88 -41.76 -40.67 9.12
CA ASP A 88 -42.25 -41.70 10.05
C ASP A 88 -43.79 -41.66 10.15
N PRO A 89 -44.49 -42.77 9.79
CA PRO A 89 -45.95 -42.84 9.87
C PRO A 89 -46.52 -42.52 11.25
N LYS A 90 -45.84 -42.91 12.33
CA LYS A 90 -46.32 -42.65 13.69
C LYS A 90 -46.28 -41.17 14.05
N ILE A 91 -45.27 -40.45 13.55
CA ILE A 91 -45.16 -39.00 13.73
C ILE A 91 -46.23 -38.29 12.89
N LYS A 92 -46.44 -38.72 11.64
CA LYS A 92 -47.52 -38.19 10.79
C LYS A 92 -48.89 -38.38 11.42
N ASP A 93 -49.21 -39.61 11.81
CA ASP A 93 -50.49 -39.98 12.43
C ASP A 93 -50.74 -39.17 13.71
N PHE A 94 -49.69 -38.92 14.51
CA PHE A 94 -49.78 -38.07 15.71
C PHE A 94 -50.25 -36.65 15.37
N TYR A 95 -49.68 -36.00 14.35
CA TYR A 95 -50.11 -34.64 13.99
C TYR A 95 -51.44 -34.62 13.25
N VAL A 96 -51.75 -35.67 12.45
CA VAL A 96 -53.04 -35.83 11.78
C VAL A 96 -54.18 -35.89 12.80
N ILE A 97 -54.07 -36.76 13.82
CA ILE A 97 -55.12 -36.88 14.83
C ILE A 97 -55.15 -35.67 15.77
N LYS A 98 -53.99 -35.13 16.18
CA LYS A 98 -53.93 -33.93 17.03
C LYS A 98 -54.62 -32.73 16.37
N GLY A 99 -54.56 -32.63 15.04
CA GLY A 99 -55.21 -31.58 14.26
C GLY A 99 -56.63 -31.91 13.79
N SER A 100 -57.19 -33.08 14.11
CA SER A 100 -58.48 -33.49 13.54
C SER A 100 -59.68 -32.84 14.25
N PRO A 101 -60.79 -32.58 13.53
CA PRO A 101 -62.02 -32.10 14.15
C PRO A 101 -62.57 -33.09 15.19
N ASP A 102 -62.41 -34.39 14.95
CA ASP A 102 -62.85 -35.43 15.89
C ASP A 102 -62.07 -35.41 17.19
N PHE A 103 -60.74 -35.17 17.15
CA PHE A 103 -59.94 -35.02 18.36
C PHE A 103 -60.34 -33.77 19.16
N GLN A 104 -60.57 -32.64 18.47
CA GLN A 104 -61.09 -31.42 19.10
C GLN A 104 -62.46 -31.65 19.73
N LYS A 105 -63.36 -32.33 19.01
CA LYS A 105 -64.69 -32.71 19.51
C LYS A 105 -64.56 -33.61 20.74
N TYR A 106 -63.67 -34.59 20.72
CA TYR A 106 -63.41 -35.49 21.85
C TYR A 106 -62.89 -34.74 23.09
N GLU A 107 -61.93 -33.82 22.92
CA GLU A 107 -61.41 -32.98 24.00
C GLU A 107 -62.47 -32.03 24.58
N LEU A 108 -63.31 -31.45 23.73
CA LEU A 108 -64.42 -30.59 24.14
C LEU A 108 -65.50 -31.37 24.89
N LEU A 109 -65.94 -32.51 24.35
CA LEU A 109 -66.92 -33.37 25.00
C LEU A 109 -66.42 -33.87 26.36
N GLY A 110 -65.14 -34.23 26.48
CA GLY A 110 -64.54 -34.64 27.76
C GLY A 110 -64.60 -33.59 28.86
N LYS A 111 -64.85 -32.32 28.52
CA LYS A 111 -65.03 -31.20 29.46
C LYS A 111 -66.50 -30.79 29.66
N SER A 112 -67.43 -31.46 28.98
CA SER A 112 -68.85 -31.10 28.99
C SER A 112 -69.60 -31.65 30.20
N ASP A 113 -70.66 -30.95 30.60
CA ASP A 113 -71.58 -31.40 31.66
C ASP A 113 -72.27 -32.73 31.28
N LEU A 114 -72.52 -32.95 29.99
CA LEU A 114 -73.08 -34.18 29.46
C LEU A 114 -72.22 -35.40 29.80
N ILE A 115 -70.91 -35.34 29.50
CA ILE A 115 -69.98 -36.44 29.80
C ILE A 115 -69.77 -36.58 31.30
N ARG A 116 -69.73 -35.47 32.05
CA ARG A 116 -69.65 -35.50 33.51
C ARG A 116 -70.85 -36.23 34.14
N GLU A 117 -72.08 -35.85 33.75
CA GLU A 117 -73.31 -36.51 34.19
C GLU A 117 -73.31 -37.99 33.81
N PHE A 118 -72.91 -38.33 32.58
CA PHE A 118 -72.82 -39.72 32.12
C PHE A 118 -71.82 -40.55 32.95
N VAL A 119 -70.63 -40.02 33.23
CA VAL A 119 -69.60 -40.71 34.03
C VAL A 119 -70.09 -40.90 35.46
N GLU A 120 -70.67 -39.88 36.09
CA GLU A 120 -71.23 -39.97 37.45
C GLU A 120 -72.34 -41.03 37.54
N LEU A 121 -73.25 -41.05 36.56
CA LEU A 121 -74.33 -42.02 36.49
C LEU A 121 -73.83 -43.44 36.19
N ARG A 122 -72.86 -43.59 35.28
CA ARG A 122 -72.19 -44.88 35.00
C ARG A 122 -71.57 -45.44 36.28
N ASP A 123 -70.78 -44.62 36.96
CA ASP A 123 -70.06 -45.02 38.17
C ASP A 123 -71.05 -45.35 39.30
N TYR A 124 -72.16 -44.61 39.43
CA TYR A 124 -73.25 -44.94 40.36
C TYR A 124 -73.90 -46.29 40.01
N VAL A 125 -74.33 -46.50 38.77
CA VAL A 125 -75.01 -47.73 38.31
C VAL A 125 -74.11 -48.96 38.44
N GLN A 126 -72.79 -48.80 38.26
CA GLN A 126 -71.81 -49.88 38.40
C GLN A 126 -71.33 -50.07 39.85
N SER A 127 -71.75 -49.20 40.77
CA SER A 127 -71.33 -49.27 42.17
C SER A 127 -72.16 -50.27 42.99
N LYS A 128 -71.54 -50.79 44.06
CA LYS A 128 -72.25 -51.55 45.11
C LYS A 128 -73.40 -50.76 45.74
N LYS A 129 -73.39 -49.42 45.65
CA LYS A 129 -74.45 -48.55 46.17
C LYS A 129 -75.74 -48.73 45.39
N TYR A 130 -75.69 -48.85 44.07
CA TYR A 130 -76.88 -49.10 43.26
C TYR A 130 -77.48 -50.48 43.55
N ASP A 131 -76.64 -51.51 43.73
CA ASP A 131 -77.10 -52.84 44.15
C ASP A 131 -77.78 -52.81 45.54
N ALA A 132 -77.22 -52.03 46.47
CA ALA A 132 -77.79 -51.83 47.79
C ALA A 132 -79.13 -51.09 47.71
N ASP A 133 -79.19 -50.01 46.94
CA ASP A 133 -80.42 -49.22 46.72
C ASP A 133 -81.51 -50.09 46.05
N LYS A 134 -81.13 -51.02 45.16
CA LYS A 134 -82.04 -51.99 44.52
C LYS A 134 -82.54 -53.07 45.49
N LYS A 135 -81.68 -53.59 46.37
CA LYS A 135 -82.06 -54.58 47.40
C LYS A 135 -82.88 -53.99 48.54
N ALA A 136 -82.64 -52.73 48.89
CA ALA A 136 -83.31 -52.02 49.97
C ALA A 136 -84.71 -51.50 49.59
N PHE A 137 -85.06 -51.51 48.29
CA PHE A 137 -86.36 -51.07 47.82
C PHE A 137 -87.48 -51.97 48.36
N LYS A 138 -88.44 -51.37 49.06
CA LYS A 138 -89.66 -52.03 49.54
C LYS A 138 -90.87 -51.28 48.96
N PRO A 139 -91.73 -51.92 48.15
CA PRO A 139 -92.86 -51.25 47.53
C PRO A 139 -93.87 -50.76 48.59
N LYS A 140 -94.36 -49.53 48.44
CA LYS A 140 -95.50 -48.98 49.19
C LYS A 140 -96.64 -48.68 48.22
N GLY A 141 -97.80 -49.31 48.42
CA GLY A 141 -98.95 -49.17 47.51
C GLY A 141 -98.63 -49.71 46.11
N ASN A 142 -98.91 -48.93 45.06
CA ASN A 142 -98.68 -49.30 43.65
C ASN A 142 -97.26 -48.95 43.12
N GLU A 143 -96.30 -48.65 43.99
CA GLU A 143 -94.93 -48.31 43.58
C GLU A 143 -94.11 -49.56 43.19
N SER A 144 -93.57 -49.60 41.96
CA SER A 144 -92.55 -50.57 41.53
C SER A 144 -91.14 -49.97 41.63
N PHE A 145 -90.09 -50.82 41.60
CA PHE A 145 -88.71 -50.33 41.57
C PHE A 145 -88.46 -49.40 40.39
N GLU A 146 -89.20 -49.58 39.29
CA GLU A 146 -89.14 -48.75 38.09
C GLU A 146 -89.48 -47.28 38.36
N ASN A 147 -90.26 -47.00 39.41
CA ASN A 147 -90.60 -45.64 39.81
C ASN A 147 -89.59 -45.01 40.78
N SER A 148 -88.58 -45.77 41.23
CA SER A 148 -87.61 -45.31 42.25
C SER A 148 -86.60 -44.31 41.70
N ALA A 149 -86.05 -43.46 42.57
CA ALA A 149 -84.97 -42.53 42.21
C ALA A 149 -83.72 -43.25 41.69
N ALA A 150 -83.43 -44.46 42.17
CA ALA A 150 -82.34 -45.29 41.69
C ALA A 150 -82.60 -45.78 40.26
N HIS A 151 -83.83 -46.22 39.95
CA HIS A 151 -84.19 -46.64 38.60
C HIS A 151 -84.21 -45.48 37.61
N LYS A 152 -84.71 -44.30 37.99
CA LYS A 152 -84.65 -43.09 37.16
C LYS A 152 -83.21 -42.70 36.78
N LYS A 153 -82.25 -42.88 37.70
CA LYS A 153 -80.81 -42.69 37.41
C LYS A 153 -80.28 -43.75 36.43
N TYR A 154 -80.75 -44.99 36.53
CA TYR A 154 -80.42 -46.05 35.59
C TYR A 154 -81.02 -45.80 34.19
N GLU A 155 -82.26 -45.32 34.11
CA GLU A 155 -82.90 -44.91 32.85
C GLU A 155 -82.15 -43.74 32.20
N ARG A 156 -81.80 -42.71 32.99
CA ARG A 156 -81.00 -41.57 32.51
C ARG A 156 -79.60 -42.01 32.04
N TYR A 157 -78.96 -42.93 32.76
CA TYR A 157 -77.71 -43.55 32.31
C TYR A 157 -77.88 -44.27 30.95
N GLN A 158 -78.94 -45.07 30.79
CA GLN A 158 -79.25 -45.78 29.55
C GLN A 158 -79.58 -44.81 28.40
N GLU A 159 -80.25 -43.70 28.67
CA GLU A 159 -80.54 -42.63 27.71
C GLU A 159 -79.24 -41.96 27.25
N LEU A 160 -78.42 -41.49 28.19
CA LEU A 160 -77.14 -40.86 27.89
C LEU A 160 -76.19 -41.81 27.17
N ALA A 161 -76.15 -43.09 27.56
CA ALA A 161 -75.33 -44.13 26.91
C ALA A 161 -75.67 -44.33 25.43
N LYS A 162 -76.87 -43.96 24.98
CA LYS A 162 -77.32 -44.05 23.58
C LYS A 162 -77.16 -42.72 22.82
N SER A 163 -76.80 -41.64 23.50
CA SER A 163 -76.61 -40.35 22.85
C SER A 163 -75.39 -40.38 21.94
N ALA A 164 -75.49 -39.75 20.77
CA ALA A 164 -74.43 -39.77 19.75
C ALA A 164 -73.09 -39.24 20.28
N ASP A 165 -73.12 -38.23 21.15
CA ASP A 165 -71.90 -37.62 21.71
C ASP A 165 -71.24 -38.51 22.79
N VAL A 166 -72.04 -39.18 23.63
CA VAL A 166 -71.49 -40.16 24.59
C VAL A 166 -70.92 -41.36 23.85
N LEU A 167 -71.62 -41.90 22.86
CA LEU A 167 -71.13 -43.02 22.04
C LEU A 167 -69.79 -42.67 21.38
N PHE A 168 -69.76 -41.54 20.67
CA PHE A 168 -68.52 -41.02 20.07
C PHE A 168 -67.39 -40.87 21.10
N TRP A 169 -67.66 -40.23 22.24
CA TRP A 169 -66.65 -40.03 23.27
C TRP A 169 -66.13 -41.35 23.87
N THR A 170 -67.00 -42.35 24.03
CA THR A 170 -66.60 -43.68 24.52
C THR A 170 -65.83 -44.50 23.50
N GLU A 171 -66.15 -44.38 22.21
CA GLU A 171 -65.56 -45.18 21.14
C GLU A 171 -64.28 -44.57 20.56
N PHE A 172 -64.16 -43.24 20.54
CA PHE A 172 -63.00 -42.53 19.97
C PHE A 172 -61.65 -43.02 20.53
N PRO A 173 -61.51 -43.30 21.86
CA PRO A 173 -60.29 -43.88 22.40
C PRO A 173 -59.88 -45.23 21.81
N SER A 174 -60.80 -46.02 21.24
CA SER A 174 -60.49 -47.32 20.65
C SER A 174 -59.80 -47.23 19.29
N GLN A 175 -59.81 -46.05 18.66
CA GLN A 175 -59.17 -45.84 17.37
C GLN A 175 -57.65 -45.99 17.47
N LYS A 176 -57.06 -46.80 16.58
CA LYS A 176 -55.60 -47.04 16.54
C LYS A 176 -54.80 -45.74 16.45
N ILE A 177 -55.30 -44.75 15.72
CA ILE A 177 -54.63 -43.47 15.52
C ILE A 177 -54.57 -42.64 16.82
N TYR A 178 -55.58 -42.72 17.68
CA TYR A 178 -55.59 -42.07 18.99
C TYR A 178 -54.71 -42.82 20.02
N GLN A 179 -54.61 -44.15 19.92
CA GLN A 179 -53.64 -44.90 20.72
C GLN A 179 -52.20 -44.50 20.35
N ASN A 180 -51.91 -44.39 19.05
CA ASN A 180 -50.64 -43.83 18.57
C ASN A 180 -50.42 -42.40 19.09
N TYR A 181 -51.46 -41.54 19.12
CA TYR A 181 -51.35 -40.20 19.73
C TYR A 181 -50.79 -40.26 21.14
N LYS A 182 -51.41 -41.04 22.02
CA LYS A 182 -51.01 -41.19 23.43
C LYS A 182 -49.57 -41.68 23.58
N GLU A 183 -49.18 -42.69 22.80
CA GLU A 183 -47.80 -43.20 22.80
C GLU A 183 -46.79 -42.12 22.36
N MET A 184 -47.20 -41.25 21.44
CA MET A 184 -46.31 -40.28 20.79
C MET A 184 -46.17 -38.97 21.55
N VAL A 185 -47.14 -38.58 22.41
CA VAL A 185 -47.14 -37.33 23.19
C VAL A 185 -45.77 -37.07 23.84
N ASN A 186 -45.21 -38.06 24.51
CA ASN A 186 -43.92 -37.96 25.21
C ASN A 186 -42.83 -38.86 24.59
N SER A 187 -43.01 -39.31 23.36
CA SER A 187 -42.02 -40.19 22.73
C SER A 187 -40.72 -39.43 22.41
N PRO A 188 -39.53 -40.00 22.67
CA PRO A 188 -38.26 -39.37 22.35
C PRO A 188 -38.14 -38.97 20.87
N ARG A 189 -38.69 -39.78 19.97
CA ARG A 189 -38.71 -39.49 18.52
C ARG A 189 -39.51 -38.25 18.14
N ARG A 190 -40.67 -38.01 18.77
CA ARG A 190 -41.47 -36.79 18.53
C ARG A 190 -40.74 -35.57 19.08
N VAL A 191 -40.18 -35.70 20.28
CA VAL A 191 -39.38 -34.62 20.90
C VAL A 191 -38.21 -34.25 19.99
N ARG A 192 -37.44 -35.24 19.52
CA ARG A 192 -36.33 -35.02 18.59
C ARG A 192 -36.77 -34.40 17.26
N TYR A 193 -37.92 -34.80 16.73
CA TYR A 193 -38.50 -34.19 15.53
C TYR A 193 -38.78 -32.69 15.73
N GLU A 194 -39.38 -32.30 16.85
CA GLU A 194 -39.68 -30.89 17.15
C GLU A 194 -38.41 -30.07 17.43
N GLU A 195 -37.43 -30.67 18.10
CA GLU A 195 -36.11 -30.06 18.30
C GLU A 195 -35.42 -29.76 16.97
N LEU A 196 -35.34 -30.77 16.09
CA LEU A 196 -34.74 -30.61 14.76
C LEU A 196 -35.53 -29.61 13.92
N LYS A 197 -36.87 -29.66 13.96
CA LYS A 197 -37.70 -28.68 13.25
C LYS A 197 -37.34 -27.25 13.67
N LYS A 198 -37.29 -27.00 14.97
CA LYS A 198 -36.94 -25.68 15.53
C LYS A 198 -35.51 -25.26 15.17
N GLU A 199 -34.55 -26.18 15.21
CA GLU A 199 -33.16 -25.90 14.87
C GLU A 199 -33.00 -25.57 13.38
N LEU A 200 -33.64 -26.35 12.50
CA LEU A 200 -33.60 -26.15 11.05
C LEU A 200 -34.30 -24.86 10.60
N GLU A 201 -35.28 -24.40 11.37
CA GLU A 201 -35.97 -23.11 11.18
C GLU A 201 -35.19 -21.92 11.78
N SER A 202 -34.09 -22.17 12.53
CA SER A 202 -33.30 -21.11 13.13
C SER A 202 -32.51 -20.30 12.10
N GLU A 203 -32.36 -19.00 12.34
CA GLU A 203 -31.55 -18.12 11.49
C GLU A 203 -30.10 -18.60 11.39
N ALA A 204 -29.55 -19.13 12.49
CA ALA A 204 -28.18 -19.65 12.54
C ALA A 204 -27.99 -20.84 11.60
N PHE A 205 -28.92 -21.80 11.61
CA PHE A 205 -28.86 -22.96 10.72
C PHE A 205 -29.01 -22.56 9.25
N VAL A 206 -29.99 -21.70 8.95
CA VAL A 206 -30.24 -21.20 7.59
C VAL A 206 -29.01 -20.47 7.06
N ALA A 207 -28.41 -19.58 7.86
CA ALA A 207 -27.19 -18.86 7.49
C ALA A 207 -26.00 -19.80 7.29
N ARG A 208 -25.83 -20.79 8.18
CA ARG A 208 -24.73 -21.76 8.10
C ARG A 208 -24.86 -22.68 6.88
N LYS A 209 -26.06 -23.16 6.58
CA LYS A 209 -26.36 -23.94 5.37
C LYS A 209 -26.05 -23.11 4.12
N ALA A 210 -26.58 -21.89 4.03
CA ALA A 210 -26.33 -21.00 2.91
C ALA A 210 -24.84 -20.71 2.72
N PHE A 211 -24.09 -20.53 3.82
CA PHE A 211 -22.64 -20.39 3.78
C PHE A 211 -21.95 -21.63 3.21
N LEU A 212 -22.28 -22.84 3.67
CA LEU A 212 -21.65 -24.09 3.22
C LEU A 212 -22.01 -24.47 1.77
N GLU A 213 -23.16 -24.04 1.28
CA GLU A 213 -23.61 -24.27 -0.09
C GLU A 213 -23.03 -23.25 -1.08
N ASP A 214 -22.53 -22.10 -0.61
CA ASP A 214 -21.94 -21.07 -1.46
C ASP A 214 -20.52 -21.45 -1.90
N PRO A 215 -20.28 -21.66 -3.22
CA PRO A 215 -18.95 -21.98 -3.73
C PRO A 215 -17.95 -20.83 -3.57
N ASN A 216 -18.44 -19.58 -3.46
CA ASN A 216 -17.62 -18.37 -3.32
C ASN A 216 -17.70 -17.79 -1.89
N ARG A 217 -17.95 -18.64 -0.89
CA ARG A 217 -18.10 -18.22 0.51
C ARG A 217 -16.84 -17.59 1.07
N TRP A 218 -15.66 -18.06 0.65
CA TRP A 218 -14.38 -17.50 1.08
C TRP A 218 -14.28 -16.02 0.70
N GLU A 219 -14.64 -15.67 -0.52
CA GLU A 219 -14.57 -14.32 -1.07
C GLU A 219 -15.43 -13.31 -0.30
N LYS A 220 -16.45 -13.80 0.41
CA LYS A 220 -17.37 -13.01 1.24
C LYS A 220 -16.90 -12.85 2.69
N THR A 221 -15.90 -13.59 3.13
CA THR A 221 -15.36 -13.50 4.49
C THR A 221 -14.57 -12.20 4.70
N GLU A 222 -14.58 -11.71 5.94
CA GLU A 222 -13.70 -10.60 6.37
C GLU A 222 -12.22 -10.97 6.20
N ALA A 223 -11.86 -12.24 6.47
CA ALA A 223 -10.51 -12.75 6.28
C ALA A 223 -10.02 -12.60 4.82
N CYS A 224 -10.86 -12.94 3.83
CA CYS A 224 -10.51 -12.73 2.43
C CYS A 224 -10.38 -11.24 2.08
N GLN A 225 -11.23 -10.38 2.63
CA GLN A 225 -11.12 -8.93 2.42
C GLN A 225 -9.80 -8.38 2.96
N LYS A 226 -9.38 -8.81 4.16
CA LYS A 226 -8.08 -8.46 4.75
C LYS A 226 -6.91 -8.95 3.92
N GLU A 227 -6.98 -10.18 3.39
CA GLU A 227 -5.96 -10.73 2.49
C GLU A 227 -5.86 -9.93 1.18
N LYS A 228 -7.00 -9.55 0.58
CA LYS A 228 -7.02 -8.69 -0.62
C LYS A 228 -6.39 -7.33 -0.34
N MET A 229 -6.80 -6.67 0.74
CA MET A 229 -6.23 -5.38 1.17
C MET A 229 -4.71 -5.48 1.38
N TYR A 230 -4.24 -6.53 2.05
CA TYR A 230 -2.80 -6.78 2.21
C TYR A 230 -2.07 -6.88 0.87
N ASN A 231 -2.60 -7.68 -0.06
CA ASN A 231 -1.99 -7.88 -1.37
C ASN A 231 -2.02 -6.60 -2.21
N GLU A 232 -3.09 -5.81 -2.14
CA GLU A 232 -3.20 -4.52 -2.82
C GLU A 232 -2.18 -3.52 -2.29
N LEU A 233 -2.04 -3.39 -0.96
CA LEU A 233 -1.02 -2.53 -0.35
C LEU A 233 0.39 -2.99 -0.74
N LYS A 234 0.66 -4.30 -0.66
CA LYS A 234 1.96 -4.91 -0.99
C LYS A 234 2.44 -4.55 -2.41
N GLU A 235 1.53 -4.36 -3.35
CA GLU A 235 1.87 -4.04 -4.74
C GLU A 235 2.18 -2.56 -5.00
N GLN A 236 1.88 -1.66 -4.07
CA GLN A 236 2.18 -0.23 -4.23
C GLN A 236 3.69 0.06 -4.08
N ALA A 237 4.17 1.10 -4.78
CA ALA A 237 5.59 1.46 -4.82
C ALA A 237 6.20 1.66 -3.42
N ARG A 238 5.57 2.47 -2.57
CA ARG A 238 5.95 2.67 -1.17
C ARG A 238 6.14 1.40 -0.34
N PHE A 239 5.26 0.41 -0.47
CA PHE A 239 5.38 -0.84 0.28
C PHE A 239 6.47 -1.76 -0.30
N LYS A 240 6.63 -1.77 -1.62
CA LYS A 240 7.76 -2.45 -2.28
C LYS A 240 9.11 -1.85 -1.85
N ALA A 241 9.21 -0.52 -1.81
CA ALA A 241 10.39 0.19 -1.32
C ALA A 241 10.64 -0.15 0.15
N TYR A 242 9.61 -0.11 1.00
CA TYR A 242 9.72 -0.52 2.40
C TYR A 242 10.24 -1.94 2.57
N GLU A 243 9.64 -2.94 1.93
CA GLU A 243 10.11 -4.34 2.05
C GLU A 243 11.54 -4.52 1.55
N LYS A 244 11.93 -3.79 0.51
CA LYS A 244 13.28 -3.83 -0.05
C LYS A 244 14.33 -3.25 0.89
N TYR A 245 14.02 -2.17 1.61
CA TYR A 245 15.01 -1.38 2.37
C TYR A 245 14.88 -1.43 3.89
N ARG A 246 13.79 -1.99 4.45
CA ARG A 246 13.57 -2.04 5.92
C ARG A 246 14.67 -2.74 6.72
N ASN A 247 15.48 -3.58 6.07
CA ASN A 247 16.62 -4.28 6.67
C ASN A 247 17.99 -3.75 6.22
N SER A 248 18.03 -2.74 5.34
CA SER A 248 19.24 -2.12 4.83
C SER A 248 18.97 -0.66 4.50
N THR A 249 19.06 0.19 5.53
CA THR A 249 18.85 1.64 5.42
C THR A 249 20.12 2.39 5.00
N ASP A 250 21.27 1.70 4.96
CA ASP A 250 22.56 2.30 4.63
C ASP A 250 22.60 2.86 3.21
N GLU A 251 21.78 2.32 2.31
CA GLU A 251 21.58 2.79 0.95
C GLU A 251 21.01 4.21 0.90
N PHE A 252 20.15 4.57 1.85
CA PHE A 252 19.51 5.89 1.93
C PHE A 252 20.31 6.92 2.72
N ARG A 253 21.37 6.51 3.42
CA ARG A 253 22.21 7.42 4.24
C ARG A 253 22.66 8.67 3.50
N PHE A 254 22.89 8.60 2.19
CA PHE A 254 23.19 9.81 1.44
C PHE A 254 22.05 10.82 1.57
N PHE A 255 20.82 10.44 1.23
CA PHE A 255 19.68 11.35 1.19
C PHE A 255 19.19 11.77 2.58
N GLU A 256 19.34 10.89 3.57
CA GLU A 256 19.06 11.23 4.97
C GLU A 256 19.99 12.33 5.46
N ASN A 257 21.29 12.24 5.16
CA ASN A 257 22.32 13.15 5.66
C ASN A 257 22.61 14.34 4.74
N HIS A 258 21.95 14.46 3.59
CA HIS A 258 22.18 15.56 2.65
C HIS A 258 20.88 16.30 2.32
N GLU A 259 20.97 17.62 2.29
CA GLU A 259 19.93 18.55 1.86
C GLU A 259 20.29 19.06 0.47
N LEU A 260 19.34 19.03 -0.47
CA LEU A 260 19.53 19.58 -1.82
C LEU A 260 19.40 21.10 -1.78
N LEU A 261 20.45 21.82 -2.18
CA LEU A 261 20.48 23.29 -2.20
C LEU A 261 20.18 23.88 -3.58
N LEU A 262 20.61 23.19 -4.64
CA LEU A 262 20.38 23.59 -6.02
C LEU A 262 20.28 22.34 -6.89
N GLU A 263 19.27 22.30 -7.74
CA GLU A 263 19.15 21.33 -8.82
C GLU A 263 18.66 22.04 -10.08
N ASP A 264 19.25 21.69 -11.22
CA ASP A 264 18.75 22.09 -12.53
C ASP A 264 19.03 21.00 -13.57
N HIS A 265 17.99 20.63 -14.31
CA HIS A 265 18.02 19.70 -15.46
C HIS A 265 17.87 20.42 -16.80
N PHE A 266 17.78 21.76 -16.79
CA PHE A 266 17.69 22.60 -17.99
C PHE A 266 16.55 22.26 -18.98
N ASP A 267 15.52 21.54 -18.51
CA ASP A 267 14.39 21.03 -19.31
C ASP A 267 13.47 22.13 -19.86
N GLU A 268 13.49 23.33 -19.27
CA GLU A 268 12.58 24.43 -19.64
C GLU A 268 12.94 25.12 -20.98
N GLY A 269 14.07 24.76 -21.60
CA GLY A 269 14.54 25.38 -22.84
C GLY A 269 14.98 26.85 -22.71
N LYS A 270 15.08 27.36 -21.48
CA LYS A 270 15.61 28.66 -21.09
C LYS A 270 16.35 28.55 -19.76
N LEU A 271 17.21 29.51 -19.45
CA LEU A 271 17.85 29.58 -18.14
C LEU A 271 16.84 30.02 -17.07
N ASP A 272 16.86 29.32 -15.93
CA ASP A 272 16.19 29.75 -14.71
C ASP A 272 16.94 30.95 -14.09
N ASP A 273 16.36 32.14 -14.21
CA ASP A 273 16.93 33.40 -13.73
C ASP A 273 16.89 33.55 -12.19
N THR A 274 16.20 32.64 -11.50
CA THR A 274 16.24 32.52 -10.04
C THR A 274 17.48 31.77 -9.57
N LYS A 275 18.03 30.88 -10.41
CA LYS A 275 19.21 30.05 -10.12
C LYS A 275 20.49 30.58 -10.75
N TRP A 276 20.41 31.13 -11.96
CA TRP A 276 21.59 31.41 -12.78
C TRP A 276 21.69 32.85 -13.27
N LYS A 277 22.92 33.26 -13.57
CA LYS A 277 23.25 34.54 -14.22
C LYS A 277 24.35 34.34 -15.26
N PRO A 278 24.23 34.89 -16.48
CA PRO A 278 25.28 34.83 -17.49
C PRO A 278 26.33 35.95 -17.32
N ILE A 279 26.63 36.31 -16.08
CA ILE A 279 27.60 37.35 -15.72
C ILE A 279 28.37 36.92 -14.50
N SER A 280 29.69 37.16 -14.50
CA SER A 280 30.51 36.85 -13.32
C SER A 280 30.12 37.75 -12.14
N GLN A 281 30.24 37.22 -10.92
CA GLN A 281 29.93 38.00 -9.72
C GLN A 281 30.79 39.27 -9.60
N LEU A 282 32.06 39.18 -10.03
CA LEU A 282 32.98 40.32 -10.04
C LEU A 282 32.55 41.37 -11.06
N ALA A 283 32.19 40.96 -12.28
CA ALA A 283 31.66 41.85 -13.31
C ALA A 283 30.39 42.57 -12.84
N GLU A 284 29.44 41.84 -12.27
CA GLU A 284 28.19 42.39 -11.74
C GLU A 284 28.44 43.43 -10.64
N LYS A 285 29.36 43.15 -9.70
CA LYS A 285 29.67 44.06 -8.57
C LYS A 285 30.56 45.24 -8.95
N THR A 286 31.16 45.25 -10.14
CA THR A 286 32.10 46.29 -10.58
C THR A 286 31.51 47.17 -11.66
N ILE A 287 31.61 46.76 -12.92
CA ILE A 287 31.25 47.56 -14.10
C ILE A 287 29.89 47.18 -14.69
N GLY A 288 29.24 46.14 -14.16
CA GLY A 288 27.90 45.71 -14.57
C GLY A 288 27.84 44.96 -15.91
N LYS A 289 28.99 44.63 -16.50
CA LYS A 289 29.10 43.82 -17.73
C LYS A 289 30.32 42.91 -17.68
N ASN A 290 30.30 41.82 -18.42
CA ASN A 290 31.42 40.90 -18.44
C ASN A 290 32.69 41.54 -19.02
N PHE A 291 33.83 40.99 -18.62
CA PHE A 291 35.15 41.39 -19.09
C PHE A 291 36.08 40.18 -19.08
N SER A 292 37.12 40.23 -19.90
CA SER A 292 38.11 39.17 -20.05
C SER A 292 39.41 39.49 -19.31
N LYS A 293 40.22 38.48 -19.03
CA LYS A 293 41.53 38.66 -18.39
C LYS A 293 42.58 39.03 -19.44
N PRO A 294 43.69 39.69 -19.04
CA PRO A 294 44.83 39.85 -19.91
C PRO A 294 45.30 38.50 -20.45
N GLY A 295 45.37 38.38 -21.78
CA GLY A 295 45.79 37.15 -22.48
C GLY A 295 44.65 36.25 -22.94
N ASP A 296 43.41 36.42 -22.44
CA ASP A 296 42.24 35.73 -22.99
C ASP A 296 41.98 36.21 -24.43
N LEU A 297 41.63 35.31 -25.35
CA LEU A 297 41.38 35.65 -26.75
C LEU A 297 39.90 35.87 -27.08
N HIS A 298 39.01 35.83 -26.10
CA HIS A 298 37.57 35.93 -26.29
C HIS A 298 36.93 37.01 -25.43
N ALA A 299 35.77 37.48 -25.86
CA ALA A 299 34.83 38.24 -25.04
C ALA A 299 33.78 37.30 -24.41
N TYR A 300 33.51 37.43 -23.11
CA TYR A 300 32.33 36.80 -22.52
C TYR A 300 31.08 37.60 -22.86
N THR A 301 30.00 36.92 -23.26
CA THR A 301 28.70 37.56 -23.52
C THR A 301 27.74 37.40 -22.35
N GLU A 302 26.76 38.29 -22.24
CA GLU A 302 25.69 38.26 -21.24
C GLU A 302 24.56 37.28 -21.62
N GLY A 303 24.93 36.09 -22.12
CA GLY A 303 24.01 34.98 -22.39
C GLY A 303 23.81 34.63 -23.87
N ALA A 304 24.27 35.47 -24.80
CA ALA A 304 24.19 35.18 -26.26
C ALA A 304 24.96 33.91 -26.68
N ASN A 305 25.92 33.48 -25.85
CA ASN A 305 26.68 32.25 -26.04
C ASN A 305 26.14 31.07 -25.24
N ILE A 306 24.96 31.19 -24.63
CA ILE A 306 24.29 30.08 -23.96
C ILE A 306 23.16 29.59 -24.86
N GLN A 307 23.17 28.29 -25.15
CA GLN A 307 22.19 27.63 -25.98
C GLN A 307 21.57 26.46 -25.22
N HIS A 308 20.34 26.12 -25.58
CA HIS A 308 19.68 24.91 -25.10
C HIS A 308 19.62 23.87 -26.23
N SER A 309 19.81 22.60 -25.88
CA SER A 309 19.69 21.47 -26.80
C SER A 309 18.96 20.33 -26.08
N GLY A 310 17.65 20.26 -26.24
CA GLY A 310 16.82 19.33 -25.44
C GLY A 310 16.90 19.68 -23.96
N SER A 311 17.26 18.70 -23.13
CA SER A 311 17.49 18.82 -21.69
C SER A 311 18.90 19.31 -21.32
N SER A 312 19.73 19.74 -22.29
CA SER A 312 21.09 20.23 -22.01
C SER A 312 21.20 21.73 -22.15
N VAL A 313 22.05 22.35 -21.33
CA VAL A 313 22.61 23.68 -21.55
C VAL A 313 23.99 23.58 -22.18
N MET A 314 24.28 24.46 -23.16
CA MET A 314 25.57 24.53 -23.85
C MET A 314 26.14 25.94 -23.76
N LEU A 315 27.33 26.05 -23.15
CA LEU A 315 28.14 27.26 -23.27
C LEU A 315 28.95 27.14 -24.56
N THR A 316 28.79 28.12 -25.45
CA THR A 316 29.35 28.07 -26.80
C THR A 316 30.51 29.05 -26.98
N VAL A 317 31.53 28.63 -27.73
CA VAL A 317 32.56 29.52 -28.25
C VAL A 317 32.33 29.69 -29.75
N LYS A 318 32.30 30.94 -30.22
CA LYS A 318 32.08 31.27 -31.63
C LYS A 318 33.19 32.18 -32.15
N LYS A 319 33.41 32.14 -33.47
CA LYS A 319 34.28 33.09 -34.16
C LYS A 319 33.42 34.25 -34.64
N GLU A 320 33.45 35.35 -33.90
CA GLU A 320 32.69 36.56 -34.20
C GLU A 320 33.35 37.76 -33.53
N GLN A 321 33.38 38.90 -34.25
CA GLN A 321 33.89 40.14 -33.68
C GLN A 321 32.99 40.59 -32.54
N THR A 322 33.57 40.73 -31.35
CA THR A 322 32.83 41.11 -30.14
C THR A 322 33.63 42.15 -29.35
N ASP A 323 33.05 43.33 -29.19
CA ASP A 323 33.61 44.38 -28.34
C ASP A 323 33.34 44.10 -26.87
N SER A 324 34.40 44.13 -26.05
CA SER A 324 34.29 43.95 -24.61
C SER A 324 35.40 44.70 -23.88
N LEU A 325 35.62 44.40 -22.60
CA LEU A 325 36.65 44.99 -21.76
C LEU A 325 37.70 43.95 -21.39
N VAL A 326 38.95 44.41 -21.25
CA VAL A 326 40.01 43.68 -20.54
C VAL A 326 40.35 44.45 -19.26
N TRP A 327 40.49 43.73 -18.14
CA TRP A 327 41.03 44.31 -16.91
C TRP A 327 42.56 44.34 -16.96
N ASN A 328 43.15 45.48 -17.33
CA ASN A 328 44.58 45.69 -17.45
C ASN A 328 45.14 46.47 -16.25
N PHE A 329 45.93 45.83 -15.39
CA PHE A 329 46.59 46.55 -14.29
C PHE A 329 47.82 47.32 -14.80
N PRO A 330 48.03 48.61 -14.44
CA PRO A 330 47.21 49.44 -13.55
C PRO A 330 46.15 50.32 -14.27
N LEU A 331 46.04 50.25 -15.60
CA LEU A 331 45.17 51.09 -16.44
C LEU A 331 43.66 50.93 -16.17
N GLY A 332 43.26 49.83 -15.55
CA GLY A 332 41.88 49.47 -15.30
C GLY A 332 41.21 48.80 -16.50
N PHE A 333 39.92 49.06 -16.71
CA PHE A 333 39.17 48.46 -17.81
C PHE A 333 39.45 49.18 -19.14
N THR A 334 39.96 48.44 -20.13
CA THR A 334 40.21 48.97 -21.48
C THR A 334 39.34 48.26 -22.51
N PRO A 335 38.71 49.00 -23.45
CA PRO A 335 37.94 48.40 -24.54
C PRO A 335 38.85 47.63 -25.51
N VAL A 336 38.40 46.45 -25.92
CA VAL A 336 39.10 45.56 -26.87
C VAL A 336 38.06 44.89 -27.77
N SER A 337 38.34 44.80 -29.07
CA SER A 337 37.60 43.98 -30.02
C SER A 337 38.23 42.60 -30.08
N PHE A 338 37.46 41.56 -29.78
CA PHE A 338 37.91 40.17 -29.79
C PHE A 338 37.43 39.45 -31.04
N ASP A 339 38.24 38.53 -31.57
CA ASP A 339 37.87 37.67 -32.70
C ASP A 339 36.91 36.52 -32.31
N TYR A 340 36.72 36.31 -31.01
CA TYR A 340 35.97 35.20 -30.45
C TYR A 340 35.04 35.68 -29.34
N SER A 341 33.89 35.01 -29.21
CA SER A 341 32.97 35.15 -28.08
C SER A 341 32.88 33.82 -27.32
N ALA A 342 32.60 33.87 -26.02
CA ALA A 342 32.40 32.68 -25.20
C ALA A 342 31.28 32.84 -24.18
N GLY A 343 30.69 31.71 -23.78
CA GLY A 343 29.68 31.64 -22.74
C GLY A 343 30.29 31.57 -21.34
N MET A 344 29.59 32.16 -20.38
CA MET A 344 29.78 31.88 -18.97
C MET A 344 28.46 31.81 -18.22
N LEU A 345 28.43 31.07 -17.12
CA LEU A 345 27.27 30.90 -16.28
C LEU A 345 27.70 30.82 -14.80
N CYS A 346 27.03 31.60 -13.95
CA CYS A 346 27.28 31.65 -12.53
C CYS A 346 26.00 31.38 -11.75
N SER A 347 26.09 30.75 -10.57
CA SER A 347 24.94 30.67 -9.67
C SER A 347 24.61 32.04 -9.09
N LYS A 348 23.32 32.40 -9.11
CA LYS A 348 22.80 33.65 -8.55
C LYS A 348 23.03 33.74 -7.05
N GLN A 349 22.91 32.61 -6.35
CA GLN A 349 23.19 32.47 -4.93
C GLN A 349 24.63 32.01 -4.68
N SER A 350 25.21 32.45 -3.56
CA SER A 350 26.41 31.87 -2.97
C SER A 350 26.00 30.90 -1.87
N PHE A 351 26.74 29.80 -1.76
CA PHE A 351 26.45 28.73 -0.82
C PHE A 351 27.54 28.69 0.25
N VAL A 352 27.16 28.87 1.51
CA VAL A 352 28.06 28.65 2.66
C VAL A 352 27.88 27.22 3.12
N VAL A 353 28.74 26.34 2.61
CA VAL A 353 28.59 24.89 2.78
C VAL A 353 29.90 24.34 3.34
N LYS A 354 29.94 24.10 4.66
CA LYS A 354 31.08 23.50 5.37
C LYS A 354 31.39 22.08 4.90
N SER A 355 30.33 21.37 4.52
CA SER A 355 30.38 20.01 4.00
C SER A 355 29.28 19.86 2.96
N GLY A 356 29.63 19.37 1.78
CA GLY A 356 28.71 19.30 0.66
C GLY A 356 29.19 18.42 -0.47
N VAL A 357 28.32 18.26 -1.45
CA VAL A 357 28.57 17.47 -2.66
C VAL A 357 28.05 18.25 -3.86
N LEU A 358 28.91 18.51 -4.83
CA LEU A 358 28.53 19.02 -6.14
C LEU A 358 28.65 17.89 -7.14
N GLU A 359 27.58 17.63 -7.88
CA GLU A 359 27.51 16.65 -8.96
C GLU A 359 27.03 17.35 -10.24
N ALA A 360 27.60 16.97 -11.38
CA ALA A 360 27.10 17.40 -12.67
C ALA A 360 27.34 16.33 -13.74
N LYS A 361 26.38 16.19 -14.65
CA LYS A 361 26.52 15.37 -15.85
C LYS A 361 26.98 16.24 -17.02
N ILE A 362 28.20 15.97 -17.46
CA ILE A 362 28.92 16.82 -18.40
C ILE A 362 29.37 15.96 -19.59
N LYS A 363 29.20 16.47 -20.81
CA LYS A 363 29.78 15.86 -22.00
C LYS A 363 31.26 16.20 -22.07
N TYR A 364 32.11 15.20 -21.94
CA TYR A 364 33.55 15.40 -21.96
C TYR A 364 34.05 15.56 -23.40
N GLN A 365 34.37 16.78 -23.83
CA GLN A 365 34.82 17.10 -25.19
C GLN A 365 36.00 18.09 -25.16
N PRO A 366 37.19 17.68 -24.68
CA PRO A 366 38.31 18.61 -24.54
C PRO A 366 38.81 19.13 -25.90
N ASN A 367 39.00 20.44 -26.00
CA ASN A 367 39.59 21.13 -27.14
C ASN A 367 40.93 21.78 -26.74
N LYS A 368 42.03 21.45 -27.44
CA LYS A 368 43.38 21.86 -27.02
C LYS A 368 43.62 23.37 -27.06
N GLN A 369 42.80 24.12 -27.80
CA GLN A 369 42.87 25.57 -27.90
C GLN A 369 41.99 26.30 -26.91
N LEU A 370 41.20 25.55 -26.13
CA LEU A 370 40.22 26.07 -25.19
C LEU A 370 40.46 25.50 -23.79
N VAL A 371 39.79 26.08 -22.80
CA VAL A 371 39.61 25.48 -21.48
C VAL A 371 38.16 25.67 -21.06
N ASP A 372 37.43 24.55 -20.95
CA ASP A 372 36.15 24.48 -20.27
C ASP A 372 36.41 24.31 -18.77
N LEU A 373 35.85 25.19 -17.97
CA LEU A 373 36.01 25.22 -16.52
C LEU A 373 34.64 25.14 -15.86
N PHE A 374 34.48 24.17 -14.97
CA PHE A 374 33.40 24.11 -13.98
C PHE A 374 34.03 24.03 -12.59
N CYS A 375 33.84 25.07 -11.78
CA CYS A 375 34.31 25.11 -10.41
C CYS A 375 33.30 25.73 -9.43
N LEU A 376 33.57 25.50 -8.14
CA LEU A 376 33.10 26.36 -7.06
C LEU A 376 34.19 27.37 -6.74
N ALA A 377 33.88 28.66 -6.69
CA ALA A 377 34.85 29.69 -6.33
C ALA A 377 34.31 30.69 -5.33
N ASP A 378 35.20 31.30 -4.55
CA ASP A 378 34.86 32.47 -3.73
C ASP A 378 34.71 33.72 -4.61
N ASP A 379 34.08 34.76 -4.07
CA ASP A 379 33.84 36.02 -4.79
C ASP A 379 35.14 36.72 -5.25
N GLN A 380 36.28 36.44 -4.60
CA GLN A 380 37.58 37.01 -4.95
C GLN A 380 38.40 36.08 -5.87
N ASN A 381 37.88 34.89 -6.19
CA ASN A 381 38.56 33.85 -6.97
C ASN A 381 39.94 33.43 -6.40
N LYS A 382 40.14 33.61 -5.08
CA LYS A 382 41.32 33.17 -4.32
C LYS A 382 41.23 31.70 -3.93
N PHE A 383 40.02 31.15 -3.85
CA PHE A 383 39.77 29.75 -3.64
C PHE A 383 38.91 29.23 -4.79
N ARG A 384 39.37 28.17 -5.45
CA ARG A 384 38.63 27.45 -6.48
C ARG A 384 38.69 25.97 -6.24
N LEU A 385 37.54 25.33 -6.17
CA LEU A 385 37.36 23.90 -6.17
C LEU A 385 36.88 23.48 -7.55
N ASN A 386 37.79 22.96 -8.37
CA ASN A 386 37.53 22.62 -9.76
C ASN A 386 36.90 21.22 -9.83
N LEU A 387 35.66 21.16 -10.28
CA LEU A 387 34.97 19.92 -10.63
C LEU A 387 35.58 19.34 -11.90
N LEU A 388 35.79 20.20 -12.90
CA LEU A 388 36.41 19.85 -14.18
C LEU A 388 37.11 21.08 -14.79
N GLU A 389 38.35 20.87 -15.23
CA GLU A 389 39.01 21.65 -16.28
C GLU A 389 39.24 20.70 -17.46
N ALA A 390 38.80 21.06 -18.67
CA ALA A 390 38.93 20.24 -19.87
C ALA A 390 39.34 21.07 -21.09
N GLY A 391 40.38 20.66 -21.81
CA GLY A 391 40.85 21.35 -23.01
C GLY A 391 42.36 21.24 -23.20
N SER A 392 43.06 22.38 -23.25
CA SER A 392 44.54 22.44 -23.25
C SER A 392 45.15 21.67 -22.07
N VAL A 393 44.45 21.67 -20.95
CA VAL A 393 44.67 20.80 -19.79
C VAL A 393 43.38 20.08 -19.42
N CYS A 394 43.51 18.82 -18.99
CA CYS A 394 42.40 18.07 -18.43
C CYS A 394 42.73 17.67 -17.00
N ARG A 395 42.01 18.22 -16.02
CA ARG A 395 42.28 17.98 -14.59
C ARG A 395 41.07 18.29 -13.71
N LEU A 396 41.16 17.84 -12.46
CA LEU A 396 40.31 18.24 -11.35
C LEU A 396 41.20 18.58 -10.16
N GLY A 397 40.69 19.31 -9.17
CA GLY A 397 41.51 19.69 -8.02
C GLY A 397 41.05 20.98 -7.36
N LEU A 398 41.96 21.60 -6.60
CA LEU A 398 41.72 22.86 -5.94
C LEU A 398 42.88 23.84 -6.19
N ASN A 399 42.55 25.12 -6.22
CA ASN A 399 43.50 26.22 -6.19
C ASN A 399 43.17 27.10 -4.99
N GLN A 400 44.16 27.40 -4.16
CA GLN A 400 44.03 28.30 -3.01
C GLN A 400 45.24 29.24 -2.97
N ALA A 401 44.99 30.54 -3.16
CA ALA A 401 46.03 31.54 -3.35
C ALA A 401 47.06 31.06 -4.40
N ASP A 402 48.34 30.98 -4.03
CA ASP A 402 49.42 30.56 -4.92
C ASP A 402 49.67 29.04 -4.94
N ARG A 403 48.83 28.25 -4.25
CA ARG A 403 48.97 26.79 -4.17
C ARG A 403 47.88 26.09 -4.98
N ALA A 404 48.29 25.15 -5.82
CA ALA A 404 47.40 24.31 -6.61
C ALA A 404 47.68 22.83 -6.32
N THR A 405 46.63 22.05 -6.05
CA THR A 405 46.72 20.59 -5.98
C THR A 405 45.69 20.00 -6.92
N PHE A 406 46.13 19.12 -7.82
CA PHE A 406 45.29 18.61 -8.90
C PHE A 406 45.68 17.20 -9.31
N GLU A 407 44.74 16.52 -9.94
CA GLU A 407 44.97 15.24 -10.63
C GLU A 407 44.69 15.41 -12.12
N LYS A 408 45.65 14.99 -12.96
CA LYS A 408 45.49 15.05 -14.42
C LYS A 408 44.54 13.95 -14.90
N LEU A 409 43.49 14.36 -15.59
CA LEU A 409 42.54 13.44 -16.22
C LEU A 409 43.08 12.91 -17.55
N GLY A 410 42.86 11.63 -17.80
CA GLY A 410 43.20 10.96 -19.05
C GLY A 410 42.46 9.64 -19.18
N GLY A 411 42.17 9.20 -20.41
CA GLY A 411 41.48 7.94 -20.67
C GLY A 411 39.96 8.03 -20.83
N LEU A 412 39.33 9.19 -20.57
CA LEU A 412 37.92 9.41 -20.92
C LEU A 412 37.74 9.53 -22.43
N ALA A 413 36.68 8.92 -22.96
CA ALA A 413 36.32 9.03 -24.37
C ALA A 413 35.68 10.40 -24.62
N ALA A 414 36.17 11.10 -25.64
CA ALA A 414 35.58 12.37 -26.07
C ALA A 414 34.15 12.15 -26.62
N GLY A 415 33.27 13.11 -26.38
CA GLY A 415 31.89 13.14 -26.87
C GLY A 415 30.91 12.32 -26.01
N GLN A 416 31.37 11.75 -24.91
CA GLN A 416 30.55 10.96 -23.99
C GLN A 416 30.19 11.77 -22.73
N PHE A 417 29.01 11.50 -22.18
CA PHE A 417 28.59 12.06 -20.89
C PHE A 417 29.20 11.28 -19.73
N TYR A 418 29.65 12.00 -18.71
CA TYR A 418 30.11 11.47 -17.44
C TYR A 418 29.51 12.28 -16.29
N ILE A 419 29.26 11.63 -15.15
CA ILE A 419 28.88 12.29 -13.91
C ILE A 419 30.16 12.59 -13.14
N PHE A 420 30.51 13.87 -13.07
CA PHE A 420 31.59 14.38 -12.23
C PHE A 420 31.01 14.74 -10.87
N SER A 421 31.71 14.39 -9.80
CA SER A 421 31.33 14.80 -8.45
C SER A 421 32.54 15.22 -7.64
N VAL A 422 32.33 16.21 -6.77
CA VAL A 422 33.27 16.56 -5.70
C VAL A 422 32.51 16.65 -4.39
N ALA A 423 32.98 15.92 -3.39
CA ALA A 423 32.50 15.96 -2.03
C ALA A 423 33.57 16.57 -1.13
N TRP A 424 33.19 17.49 -0.24
CA TRP A 424 34.10 18.07 0.75
C TRP A 424 33.44 18.07 2.12
N GLY A 425 34.25 17.97 3.17
CA GLY A 425 33.80 17.90 4.55
C GLY A 425 34.68 16.97 5.37
N GLN A 426 34.55 17.00 6.70
CA GLN A 426 35.29 16.11 7.61
C GLN A 426 36.82 16.10 7.38
N GLY A 427 37.40 17.25 7.01
CA GLY A 427 38.84 17.37 6.75
C GLY A 427 39.31 16.80 5.41
N GLN A 428 38.41 16.39 4.52
CA GLN A 428 38.76 15.81 3.23
C GLN A 428 37.96 16.44 2.07
N ILE A 429 38.55 16.41 0.88
CA ILE A 429 37.91 16.65 -0.41
C ILE A 429 38.15 15.43 -1.31
N SER A 430 37.12 14.92 -1.95
CA SER A 430 37.18 13.71 -2.78
C SER A 430 36.41 13.89 -4.08
N TRP A 431 37.04 13.55 -5.20
CA TRP A 431 36.44 13.63 -6.54
C TRP A 431 36.13 12.26 -7.08
N LYS A 432 34.96 12.12 -7.71
CA LYS A 432 34.58 10.88 -8.40
C LYS A 432 34.10 11.16 -9.82
N ILE A 433 34.28 10.16 -10.67
CA ILE A 433 33.69 10.11 -12.02
C ILE A 433 32.88 8.82 -12.12
N ASN A 434 31.59 8.92 -12.46
CA ASN A 434 30.66 7.78 -12.51
C ASN A 434 30.71 6.92 -11.22
N ASN A 435 30.75 7.57 -10.06
CA ASN A 435 30.90 6.97 -8.72
C ASN A 435 32.23 6.25 -8.43
N HIS A 436 33.25 6.36 -9.28
CA HIS A 436 34.60 5.88 -8.98
C HIS A 436 35.44 6.98 -8.37
N LEU A 437 36.05 6.73 -7.20
CA LEU A 437 36.97 7.67 -6.55
C LEU A 437 38.25 7.86 -7.37
N ILE A 438 38.50 9.10 -7.79
CA ILE A 438 39.63 9.45 -8.66
C ILE A 438 40.74 10.12 -7.86
N TYR A 439 40.39 11.12 -7.06
CA TYR A 439 41.35 11.95 -6.34
C TYR A 439 40.83 12.33 -4.97
N THR A 440 41.74 12.52 -4.03
CA THR A 440 41.43 12.89 -2.65
C THR A 440 42.52 13.81 -2.12
N VAL A 441 42.11 14.82 -1.35
CA VAL A 441 43.00 15.75 -0.64
C VAL A 441 42.52 15.86 0.81
N GLN A 442 43.43 15.87 1.79
CA GLN A 442 43.12 15.92 3.23
C GLN A 442 43.39 17.30 3.87
N GLN A 443 43.34 18.36 3.05
CA GLN A 443 43.64 19.73 3.47
C GLN A 443 42.79 20.71 2.66
N SER A 444 42.75 21.97 3.09
CA SER A 444 42.12 23.07 2.34
C SER A 444 40.62 22.88 2.09
N VAL A 445 39.92 22.21 3.01
CA VAL A 445 38.45 22.09 2.98
C VAL A 445 37.84 23.49 3.15
N PRO A 446 36.96 23.93 2.24
CA PRO A 446 36.41 25.28 2.29
C PRO A 446 35.43 25.44 3.46
N ASP A 447 35.58 26.55 4.19
CA ASP A 447 34.60 27.07 5.17
C ASP A 447 34.29 28.55 4.85
N LEU A 448 33.95 28.81 3.59
CA LEU A 448 33.70 30.14 3.06
C LEU A 448 32.61 30.08 1.98
N PRO A 449 31.91 31.19 1.68
CA PRO A 449 30.88 31.21 0.65
C PRO A 449 31.47 30.90 -0.74
N LEU A 450 30.91 29.91 -1.42
CA LEU A 450 31.30 29.51 -2.76
C LEU A 450 30.14 29.66 -3.76
N ARG A 451 30.46 29.99 -5.00
CA ARG A 451 29.52 30.06 -6.12
C ARG A 451 29.92 29.08 -7.22
N ILE A 452 28.93 28.54 -7.90
CA ILE A 452 29.17 27.77 -9.12
C ILE A 452 29.59 28.76 -10.20
N ASN A 453 30.70 28.47 -10.88
CA ASN A 453 31.19 29.19 -12.04
C ASN A 453 31.50 28.20 -13.16
N ILE A 454 30.93 28.46 -14.33
CA ILE A 454 31.05 27.64 -15.52
C ILE A 454 31.44 28.56 -16.67
N SER A 455 32.50 28.26 -17.41
CA SER A 455 32.98 29.12 -18.49
C SER A 455 33.81 28.36 -19.50
N SER A 456 33.81 28.82 -20.75
CA SER A 456 34.79 28.40 -21.76
C SER A 456 35.78 29.53 -22.03
N ILE A 457 37.07 29.22 -22.04
CA ILE A 457 38.17 30.17 -22.21
C ILE A 457 38.91 29.85 -23.50
N VAL A 458 39.20 30.85 -24.34
CA VAL A 458 40.04 30.69 -25.53
C VAL A 458 41.48 31.01 -25.19
N VAL A 459 42.34 29.99 -25.18
CA VAL A 459 43.77 30.13 -24.83
C VAL A 459 44.68 30.17 -26.06
N ASP A 460 44.23 29.62 -27.19
CA ASP A 460 44.88 29.69 -28.49
C ASP A 460 43.81 29.85 -29.58
N PRO A 461 44.13 30.38 -30.77
CA PRO A 461 43.19 30.46 -31.89
C PRO A 461 42.59 29.07 -32.25
N PRO A 462 41.29 28.83 -32.04
CA PRO A 462 40.68 27.52 -32.25
C PRO A 462 40.62 27.16 -33.74
N LYS A 463 40.90 25.89 -34.05
CA LYS A 463 40.83 25.37 -35.44
C LYS A 463 39.42 24.94 -35.86
N GLN A 464 38.56 24.61 -34.89
CA GLN A 464 37.21 24.12 -35.11
C GLN A 464 36.26 24.85 -34.17
N LEU A 465 35.26 25.51 -34.75
CA LEU A 465 34.19 26.24 -34.06
C LEU A 465 32.86 26.00 -34.79
N PRO A 466 31.70 26.08 -34.10
CA PRO A 466 31.58 26.41 -32.67
C PRO A 466 32.06 25.27 -31.77
N HIS A 467 32.62 25.62 -30.60
CA HIS A 467 32.87 24.67 -29.52
C HIS A 467 31.71 24.73 -28.52
N GLN A 468 31.36 23.58 -27.94
CA GLN A 468 30.20 23.46 -27.05
C GLN A 468 30.63 22.76 -25.75
N PHE A 469 30.50 23.45 -24.64
CA PHE A 469 30.62 22.89 -23.30
C PHE A 469 29.21 22.56 -22.79
N GLU A 470 28.86 21.27 -22.86
CA GLU A 470 27.50 20.77 -22.69
C GLU A 470 27.31 20.11 -21.32
N LEU A 471 26.26 20.56 -20.60
CA LEU A 471 25.84 20.06 -19.30
C LEU A 471 24.37 19.63 -19.37
N ASP A 472 24.07 18.45 -18.86
CA ASP A 472 22.71 17.88 -18.83
C ASP A 472 22.00 18.24 -17.52
N TRP A 473 22.69 18.10 -16.37
CA TRP A 473 22.14 18.54 -15.09
C TRP A 473 23.23 18.90 -14.07
N ILE A 474 22.84 19.67 -13.05
CA ILE A 474 23.68 20.07 -11.91
C ILE A 474 22.91 19.83 -10.61
N ARG A 475 23.58 19.25 -9.61
CA ARG A 475 23.05 19.05 -8.26
C ARG A 475 24.07 19.49 -7.22
N LEU A 476 23.66 20.32 -6.27
CA LEU A 476 24.46 20.76 -5.14
C LEU A 476 23.75 20.38 -3.84
N TYR A 477 24.47 19.66 -2.99
CA TYR A 477 24.00 19.21 -1.70
C TYR A 477 24.83 19.81 -0.57
N LYS A 478 24.18 20.04 0.56
CA LYS A 478 24.81 20.33 1.86
C LYS A 478 24.60 19.15 2.79
N THR A 479 25.63 18.78 3.56
CA THR A 479 25.48 17.78 4.63
C THR A 479 24.68 18.40 5.79
N LYS A 480 23.68 17.68 6.30
CA LYS A 480 22.80 18.10 7.39
C LYS A 480 23.52 18.13 8.75
#